data_AF-A0A523L1Y6-F1
#
_entry.id   AF-A0A523L1Y6-F1
#
_cell.length_a   1.000
_cell.length_b   1.000
_cell.length_c   1.000
_cell.angle_alpha   90.00
_cell.angle_beta   90.00
_cell.angle_gamma   90.00
#
_symmetry.space_group_name_H-M   'P 1'
#
loop_
_entity.id
_entity.type
_entity.pdbx_description
1 polymer ?
#
loop_
_entity_poly.entity_id
_entity_poly.type
_entity_poly.pdbx_seq_one_letter_code
_entity_poly.pdbx_strand_id
1 'polypeptide(L)'
;MIYLKWTRSELVTLEMDALYTEVDEDGWVQREVGVCSEGLVVHQLTPSTTRPGWFGLARLSRLMLNSNVTKLEFETFWHAGRNDI
;
A
#
# COMPACT_ATOMS: atom_id res chain seq x y z
N MET A 1 3.17 -2.80 13.53
CA MET A 1 3.00 -2.51 12.08
C MET A 1 2.23 -3.64 11.40
N ILE A 2 1.26 -3.29 10.57
CA ILE A 2 0.36 -4.16 9.82
C ILE A 2 0.65 -3.97 8.33
N TYR A 3 0.65 -5.06 7.56
CA TYR A 3 0.95 -5.01 6.13
C TYR A 3 -0.20 -5.67 5.36
N LEU A 4 -0.79 -4.91 4.45
CA LEU A 4 -1.96 -5.32 3.69
C LEU A 4 -1.68 -5.28 2.20
N LYS A 5 -2.29 -6.19 1.47
CA LYS A 5 -2.40 -6.22 0.02
C LYS A 5 -3.87 -6.14 -0.33
N TRP A 6 -4.22 -5.14 -1.13
CA TRP A 6 -5.54 -4.94 -1.70
C TRP A 6 -5.51 -5.32 -3.17
N THR A 7 -6.56 -5.98 -3.62
CA THR A 7 -6.80 -6.30 -5.03
C THR A 7 -8.02 -5.57 -5.54
N ARG A 8 -8.23 -5.58 -6.86
CA ARG A 8 -9.46 -5.02 -7.48
C ARG A 8 -10.76 -5.60 -6.93
N SER A 9 -10.71 -6.84 -6.45
CA SER A 9 -11.84 -7.53 -5.81
C SER A 9 -12.26 -6.86 -4.50
N GLU A 10 -11.31 -6.24 -3.80
CA GLU A 10 -11.50 -5.61 -2.49
C GLU A 10 -11.67 -4.10 -2.61
N LEU A 11 -10.98 -3.49 -3.59
CA LEU A 11 -11.06 -2.06 -3.92
C LEU A 11 -11.43 -1.92 -5.40
N VAL A 12 -12.73 -1.84 -5.70
CA VAL A 12 -13.25 -1.79 -7.09
C VAL A 12 -12.68 -0.62 -7.88
N THR A 13 -12.31 0.46 -7.21
CA THR A 13 -11.72 1.64 -7.84
C THR A 13 -10.25 1.45 -8.22
N LEU A 14 -9.60 0.36 -7.82
CA LEU A 14 -8.16 0.17 -7.96
C LEU A 14 -7.73 0.02 -9.43
N GLU A 15 -6.97 0.99 -9.92
CA GLU A 15 -6.49 1.00 -11.32
C GLU A 15 -5.33 0.02 -11.56
N MET A 16 -4.59 -0.31 -10.51
CA MET A 16 -3.52 -1.33 -10.49
C MET A 16 -4.05 -2.70 -10.07
N ASP A 17 -3.24 -3.74 -10.21
CA ASP A 17 -3.65 -5.11 -9.84
C ASP A 17 -3.54 -5.36 -8.34
N ALA A 18 -2.52 -4.76 -7.71
CA ALA A 18 -2.33 -4.85 -6.26
C ALA A 18 -1.86 -3.51 -5.68
N LEU A 19 -2.41 -3.16 -4.52
CA LEU A 19 -1.95 -2.06 -3.69
C LEU A 19 -1.49 -2.64 -2.36
N TYR A 20 -0.22 -2.45 -2.05
CA TYR A 20 0.38 -2.82 -0.78
C TYR A 20 0.39 -1.61 0.14
N THR A 21 -0.06 -1.77 1.38
CA THR A 21 -0.09 -0.68 2.37
C THR A 21 0.56 -1.11 3.67
N GLU A 22 1.48 -0.30 4.17
CA GLU A 22 1.96 -0.38 5.55
C GLU A 22 1.10 0.52 6.43
N VAL A 23 0.63 -0.04 7.55
CA VAL A 23 -0.29 0.62 8.48
C VAL A 23 0.28 0.51 9.89
N ASP A 24 0.20 1.59 10.66
CA ASP A 24 0.61 1.56 12.06
C ASP A 24 -0.44 0.84 12.94
N GLU A 25 -0.12 0.68 14.22
CA GLU A 25 -0.96 -0.05 15.18
C GLU A 25 -2.26 0.69 15.51
N ASP A 26 -2.30 1.99 15.25
CA ASP A 26 -3.49 2.81 15.42
C ASP A 26 -4.39 2.78 14.19
N GLY A 27 -3.92 2.26 13.07
CA GLY A 27 -4.64 2.10 11.81
C GLY A 27 -4.30 3.17 10.77
N TRP A 28 -3.31 4.04 10.99
CA TRP A 28 -2.92 5.06 10.01
C TRP A 28 -1.99 4.48 8.94
N VAL A 29 -2.30 4.80 7.69
CA VAL A 29 -1.46 4.40 6.56
C VAL A 29 -0.15 5.19 6.55
N GLN A 30 0.96 4.47 6.49
CA GLN A 30 2.32 5.01 6.52
C GLN A 30 2.98 5.01 5.14
N ARG A 31 2.75 3.96 4.36
CA ARG A 31 3.32 3.78 3.01
C ARG A 31 2.36 3.01 2.11
N GLU A 32 2.40 3.33 0.83
CA GLU A 32 1.62 2.67 -0.22
C GLU A 32 2.51 2.30 -1.41
N VAL A 33 2.32 1.11 -1.98
CA VAL A 33 3.00 0.64 -3.18
C VAL A 33 2.01 -0.02 -4.11
N GLY A 34 1.86 0.52 -5.31
CA GLY A 34 1.05 -0.07 -6.36
C GLY A 34 1.88 -0.90 -7.32
N VAL A 35 1.38 -2.10 -7.61
CA VAL A 35 2.01 -3.07 -8.50
C VAL A 35 1.05 -3.41 -9.63
N CYS A 36 1.54 -3.35 -10.88
CA CYS A 36 0.77 -3.72 -12.06
C CYS A 36 0.76 -5.24 -12.30
N SER A 37 0.03 -5.68 -13.33
CA SER A 37 -0.10 -7.09 -13.72
C SER A 37 1.23 -7.77 -14.07
N GLU A 38 2.23 -7.00 -14.49
CA GLU A 38 3.58 -7.49 -14.81
C GLU A 38 4.48 -7.62 -13.58
N GLY A 39 3.97 -7.28 -12.39
CA GLY A 39 4.76 -7.28 -11.15
C GLY A 39 5.66 -6.05 -10.99
N LEU A 40 5.52 -5.04 -11.85
CA LEU A 40 6.29 -3.79 -11.77
C LEU A 40 5.63 -2.79 -10.82
N VAL A 41 6.48 -2.06 -10.09
CA VAL A 41 6.02 -0.97 -9.22
C VAL A 41 5.66 0.24 -10.08
N VAL A 42 4.41 0.66 -10.03
CA VAL A 42 3.85 1.78 -10.82
C VAL A 42 3.36 2.93 -9.95
N HIS A 43 3.29 2.72 -8.64
CA HIS A 43 2.91 3.73 -7.66
C HIS A 43 3.71 3.50 -6.39
N GLN A 44 4.24 4.57 -5.81
CA GLN A 44 4.93 4.51 -4.53
C GLN A 44 4.73 5.84 -3.80
N LEU A 45 4.20 5.79 -2.58
CA LEU A 45 3.87 6.99 -1.85
C LEU A 45 4.04 6.81 -0.34
N THR A 46 4.53 7.87 0.30
CA THR A 46 4.34 8.11 1.73
C THR A 46 3.24 9.16 1.86
N PRO A 47 2.08 8.85 2.47
CA PRO A 47 1.00 9.81 2.58
C PRO A 47 1.42 11.10 3.27
N SER A 48 0.97 12.21 2.71
CA SER A 48 1.19 13.54 3.26
C SER A 48 0.01 14.45 2.93
N THR A 49 -0.09 15.58 3.62
CA THR A 49 -1.11 16.59 3.30
C THR A 49 -0.93 17.20 1.92
N THR A 50 0.29 17.18 1.37
CA THR A 50 0.61 17.76 0.05
C THR A 50 0.43 16.76 -1.10
N ARG A 51 0.55 15.46 -0.82
CA ARG A 51 0.36 14.38 -1.77
C ARG A 51 -0.36 13.22 -1.06
N PRO A 52 -1.70 13.22 -1.04
CA PRO A 52 -2.47 12.11 -0.50
C PRO A 52 -2.37 10.90 -1.44
N GLY A 53 -2.28 9.71 -0.85
CA GLY A 53 -2.35 8.43 -1.55
C GLY A 53 -3.75 7.91 -1.71
N TRP A 54 -3.88 6.61 -2.03
CA TRP A 54 -5.17 5.94 -2.20
C TRP A 54 -6.01 6.04 -0.94
N PHE A 55 -5.37 5.75 0.19
CA PHE A 55 -5.95 5.95 1.50
C PHE A 55 -5.59 7.33 2.04
N GLY A 56 -4.73 8.12 1.40
CA GLY A 56 -4.35 9.44 1.89
C GLY A 56 -3.83 9.36 3.33
N LEU A 57 -4.27 10.30 4.16
CA LEU A 57 -4.06 10.25 5.62
C LEU A 57 -5.19 9.48 6.32
N ALA A 58 -5.81 8.48 5.69
CA ALA A 58 -6.93 7.77 6.33
C ALA A 58 -6.43 6.85 7.44
N ARG A 59 -7.32 6.69 8.43
CA ARG A 59 -7.24 5.65 9.44
C ARG A 59 -8.15 4.51 9.03
N LEU A 60 -7.59 3.34 8.79
CA LEU A 60 -8.35 2.13 8.52
C LEU A 60 -9.10 1.66 9.76
N SER A 61 -10.29 1.09 9.55
CA SER A 61 -11.06 0.45 10.62
C SER A 61 -10.28 -0.75 11.17
N ARG A 62 -10.36 -0.98 12.49
CA ARG A 62 -9.74 -2.16 13.14
C ARG A 62 -10.19 -3.49 12.53
N LEU A 63 -11.40 -3.57 11.97
CA LEU A 63 -11.91 -4.77 11.30
C LEU A 63 -11.16 -5.09 9.99
N MET A 64 -10.41 -4.11 9.45
CA MET A 64 -9.62 -4.24 8.22
C MET A 64 -8.15 -4.56 8.49
N LEU A 65 -7.73 -4.64 9.77
CA LEU A 65 -6.32 -4.72 10.18
C LEU A 65 -5.83 -6.16 10.38
N ASN A 66 -6.08 -7.05 9.41
CA ASN A 66 -5.51 -8.39 9.41
C ASN A 66 -4.43 -8.48 8.34
N SER A 67 -3.16 -8.49 8.75
CA SER A 67 -2.04 -8.63 7.81
C SER A 67 -2.24 -9.83 6.90
N ASN A 68 -2.22 -9.61 5.60
CA ASN A 68 -2.36 -10.65 4.57
C ASN A 68 -1.11 -10.76 3.67
N VAL A 69 -0.09 -9.95 3.97
CA VAL A 69 1.24 -9.97 3.34
C VAL A 69 2.29 -9.80 4.43
N THR A 70 3.49 -10.34 4.21
CA THR A 70 4.60 -10.18 5.14
C THR A 70 5.29 -8.82 4.97
N LYS A 71 5.98 -8.37 6.02
CA LYS A 71 6.88 -7.20 5.93
C LYS A 71 7.91 -7.38 4.80
N LEU A 72 8.48 -8.57 4.66
CA LEU A 72 9.54 -8.83 3.68
C LEU A 72 9.02 -8.61 2.26
N GLU A 73 7.85 -9.18 1.92
CA GLU A 73 7.22 -8.99 0.62
C GLU A 73 6.90 -7.53 0.34
N PHE A 74 6.40 -6.79 1.34
CA PHE A 74 6.17 -5.35 1.21
C PHE A 74 7.48 -4.60 0.88
N GLU A 75 8.54 -4.83 1.67
CA GLU A 75 9.81 -4.11 1.49
C GLU A 75 10.50 -4.45 0.17
N THR A 76 10.32 -5.67 -0.35
CA THR A 76 10.80 -6.03 -1.70
C THR A 76 10.26 -5.07 -2.75
N PHE A 77 8.94 -4.81 -2.76
CA PHE A 77 8.35 -3.86 -3.72
C PHE A 77 8.69 -2.41 -3.38
N TRP A 78 8.70 -2.04 -2.10
CA TRP A 78 9.07 -0.69 -1.67
C TRP A 78 10.48 -0.30 -2.11
N HIS A 79 11.45 -1.21 -2.04
CA HIS A 79 12.81 -0.95 -2.50
C HIS A 79 12.96 -1.05 -4.02
N ALA A 80 12.19 -1.91 -4.69
CA ALA A 80 12.21 -2.01 -6.15
C ALA A 80 11.73 -0.72 -6.83
N GLY A 81 10.73 -0.04 -6.27
CA GLY A 81 10.21 1.24 -6.80
C GLY A 81 11.14 2.44 -6.58
N ARG A 82 12.11 2.34 -5.66
CA ARG A 82 13.08 3.41 -5.37
C ARG A 82 14.24 3.51 -6.35
N ASN A 83 14.27 2.66 -7.39
CA ASN A 83 15.38 2.62 -8.35
C ASN A 83 15.31 3.63 -9.50
N ASP A 84 14.36 4.58 -9.51
CA ASP A 84 14.39 5.72 -10.42
C ASP A 84 14.05 7.02 -9.67
N ILE A 85 15.10 7.77 -9.30
CA ILE A 85 15.32 9.24 -9.35
C ILE A 85 16.70 9.54 -8.74
#